data_AF-A0AA47LQE1-F1
#
_entry.id   AF-A0AA47LQE1-F1
#
_cell.length_a   1.000
_cell.length_b   1.000
_cell.length_c   1.000
_cell.angle_alpha   90.00
_cell.angle_beta   90.00
_cell.angle_gamma   90.00
#
_symmetry.space_group_name_H-M   'P 1'
#
loop_
_entity.id
_entity.type
_entity.pdbx_description
1 polymer ?
#
loop_
_entity_poly.entity_id
_entity_poly.type
_entity_poly.pdbx_seq_one_letter_code
_entity_poly.pdbx_strand_id
1 'polypeptide(L)'
;MVSLKDIARALQARRKSLGLEQSDMYMRIGMKQQQYQRVEAGSDVRLSTLLRVLEGLDLTLTLEPKASQMVDESVNLDRYKDDDNDDLDFWLGTEHSDDQNQ
;
A
#
# COMPACT_ATOMS: atom_id res chain seq x y z
N MET A 1 -6.32 4.07 10.17
CA MET A 1 -6.75 2.68 9.89
C MET A 1 -8.05 2.78 9.10
N VAL A 2 -8.17 2.10 7.95
CA VAL A 2 -9.41 2.14 7.16
C VAL A 2 -10.51 1.42 7.94
N SER A 3 -11.68 2.04 8.10
CA SER A 3 -12.83 1.46 8.80
C SER A 3 -14.00 1.15 7.86
N LEU A 4 -14.90 0.25 8.27
CA LEU A 4 -16.14 -0.03 7.54
C LEU A 4 -16.99 1.23 7.30
N LYS A 5 -16.98 2.17 8.25
CA LYS A 5 -17.70 3.45 8.12
C LYS A 5 -17.13 4.34 7.02
N ASP A 6 -15.82 4.26 6.77
CA ASP A 6 -15.19 5.05 5.70
C ASP A 6 -15.57 4.48 4.33
N ILE A 7 -15.58 3.15 4.19
CA ILE A 7 -16.07 2.47 2.98
C ILE A 7 -17.54 2.83 2.75
N ALA A 8 -18.39 2.70 3.78
CA ALA A 8 -19.82 3.01 3.66
C ALA A 8 -20.08 4.46 3.23
N ARG A 9 -19.34 5.43 3.78
CA ARG A 9 -19.40 6.84 3.35
C ARG A 9 -18.98 7.02 1.89
N ALA A 10 -17.93 6.33 1.44
CA ALA A 10 -17.48 6.39 0.05
C ALA A 10 -18.53 5.83 -0.92
N LEU A 11 -19.13 4.68 -0.60
CA LEU A 11 -20.21 4.07 -1.41
C LEU A 11 -21.43 5.00 -1.48
N GLN A 12 -21.84 5.58 -0.35
CA GLN A 12 -22.97 6.51 -0.31
C GLN A 12 -22.71 7.77 -1.13
N ALA A 13 -21.51 8.36 -1.01
CA ALA A 13 -21.12 9.52 -1.78
C ALA A 13 -21.12 9.22 -3.28
N ARG A 14 -20.57 8.07 -3.69
CA ARG A 14 -20.59 7.63 -5.09
C ARG A 14 -22.01 7.45 -5.61
N ARG A 15 -22.87 6.72 -4.88
CA ARG A 15 -24.27 6.53 -5.27
C ARG A 15 -24.99 7.87 -5.51
N LYS A 16 -24.83 8.82 -4.59
CA LYS A 16 -25.40 10.17 -4.73
C LYS A 16 -24.85 10.92 -5.95
N SER A 17 -23.55 10.78 -6.24
CA SER A 17 -22.95 11.40 -7.43
C SER A 17 -23.51 10.85 -8.75
N LEU A 18 -24.01 9.62 -8.75
CA LEU A 18 -24.68 8.98 -9.89
C LEU A 18 -26.18 9.33 -9.96
N GLY A 19 -26.70 10.14 -9.03
CA GLY A 19 -28.12 10.48 -8.96
C GLY A 19 -29.04 9.32 -8.58
N LEU A 20 -28.49 8.24 -8.02
CA LEU A 20 -29.24 7.03 -7.67
C LEU A 20 -29.81 7.13 -6.26
N GLU A 21 -31.05 6.67 -6.06
CA GLU A 21 -31.62 6.37 -4.76
C GLU A 21 -31.21 4.98 -4.26
N GLN A 22 -31.46 4.67 -2.98
CA GLN A 22 -31.17 3.34 -2.43
C GLN A 22 -32.10 2.26 -2.99
N SER A 23 -33.32 2.63 -3.39
CA SER A 23 -34.32 1.78 -4.04
C SER A 23 -33.88 1.30 -5.43
N ASP A 24 -33.18 2.15 -6.18
CA ASP A 24 -32.69 1.85 -7.53
C ASP A 24 -31.70 0.68 -7.57
N MET A 25 -31.04 0.40 -6.44
CA MET A 25 -30.08 -0.69 -6.32
C MET A 25 -30.70 -2.07 -6.54
N TYR A 26 -32.02 -2.20 -6.43
CA TYR A 26 -32.70 -3.44 -6.79
C TYR A 26 -32.56 -3.74 -8.28
N MET A 27 -32.85 -2.77 -9.14
CA MET A 27 -32.75 -2.95 -10.59
C MET A 27 -31.29 -2.99 -11.06
N ARG A 28 -30.38 -2.34 -10.34
CA ARG A 28 -28.97 -2.24 -10.74
C ARG A 28 -28.13 -3.45 -10.33
N ILE A 29 -28.35 -3.98 -9.11
CA ILE A 29 -27.55 -5.08 -8.55
C ILE A 29 -28.36 -6.17 -7.84
N GLY A 30 -29.69 -6.18 -8.01
CA GLY A 30 -30.56 -7.20 -7.42
C GLY A 30 -30.72 -7.12 -5.90
N MET A 31 -30.37 -5.99 -5.27
CA MET A 31 -30.45 -5.82 -3.81
C MET A 31 -31.70 -5.05 -3.38
N LYS A 32 -32.46 -5.58 -2.43
CA LYS A 32 -33.58 -4.83 -1.83
C LYS A 32 -33.05 -3.61 -1.08
N GLN A 33 -33.82 -2.52 -1.07
CA GLN A 33 -33.45 -1.25 -0.41
C GLN A 33 -32.95 -1.44 1.03
N GLN A 34 -33.65 -2.23 1.86
CA GLN A 34 -33.24 -2.50 3.25
C GLN A 34 -31.88 -3.20 3.35
N GLN A 35 -31.56 -4.11 2.42
CA GLN A 35 -30.27 -4.78 2.40
C GLN A 35 -29.16 -3.78 2.04
N TYR A 36 -29.43 -2.93 1.05
CA TYR A 36 -28.48 -1.91 0.62
C TYR A 36 -28.26 -0.83 1.69
N GLN A 37 -29.33 -0.42 2.40
CA GLN A 37 -29.24 0.51 3.53
C GLN A 37 -28.30 0.00 4.63
N ARG A 38 -28.26 -1.31 4.89
CA ARG A 38 -27.32 -1.90 5.85
C ARG A 38 -25.85 -1.76 5.43
N VAL A 39 -25.58 -1.82 4.13
CA VAL A 39 -24.25 -1.56 3.56
C VAL A 39 -23.85 -0.11 3.84
N GLU A 40 -24.71 0.86 3.52
CA GLU A 40 -24.44 2.29 3.77
C GLU A 40 -24.43 2.66 5.26
N ALA A 41 -25.03 1.85 6.13
CA ALA A 41 -24.92 2.00 7.58
C ALA A 41 -23.57 1.48 8.14
N GLY A 42 -22.73 0.86 7.32
CA GLY A 42 -21.46 0.28 7.75
C GLY A 42 -21.64 -1.02 8.55
N SER A 43 -22.70 -1.78 8.27
CA SER A 43 -22.85 -3.14 8.81
C SER A 43 -21.73 -4.04 8.28
N ASP A 44 -21.40 -5.08 9.05
CA ASP A 44 -20.54 -6.13 8.53
C ASP A 44 -21.26 -6.87 7.39
N VAL A 45 -20.60 -6.95 6.25
CA VAL A 45 -21.13 -7.51 5.00
C VAL A 45 -20.09 -8.44 4.41
N ARG A 46 -20.56 -9.47 3.70
CA ARG A 46 -19.66 -10.38 3.00
C ARG A 46 -18.88 -9.61 1.95
N LEU A 47 -17.62 -10.00 1.73
CA LEU A 47 -16.77 -9.44 0.69
C LEU A 47 -17.43 -9.52 -0.69
N SER A 48 -18.11 -10.63 -1.01
CA SER A 48 -18.87 -10.78 -2.26
C SER A 48 -19.98 -9.74 -2.43
N THR A 49 -20.64 -9.34 -1.34
CA THR A 49 -21.64 -8.26 -1.36
C THR A 49 -20.97 -6.92 -1.64
N LEU A 50 -19.82 -6.64 -1.02
CA LEU A 50 -19.06 -5.42 -1.28
C LEU A 50 -18.66 -5.34 -2.75
N LEU A 51 -18.08 -6.41 -3.32
CA LEU A 51 -17.66 -6.44 -4.72
C LEU A 51 -18.84 -6.20 -5.67
N ARG A 52 -20.00 -6.82 -5.42
CA ARG A 52 -21.22 -6.57 -6.19
C ARG A 52 -21.67 -5.10 -6.13
N VAL A 53 -21.59 -4.49 -4.95
CA VAL A 53 -21.96 -3.07 -4.77
C VAL A 53 -20.99 -2.16 -5.52
N LEU A 54 -19.69 -2.46 -5.50
CA LEU A 54 -18.69 -1.71 -6.27
C LEU A 54 -18.98 -1.77 -7.77
N GLU A 55 -19.26 -2.96 -8.30
CA GLU A 55 -19.67 -3.15 -9.70
C GLU A 55 -20.92 -2.31 -10.03
N GLY A 56 -21.95 -2.36 -9.17
CA GLY A 56 -23.16 -1.56 -9.36
C GLY A 56 -22.99 -0.05 -9.34
N LEU A 57 -21.91 0.44 -8.73
CA LEU A 57 -21.60 1.87 -8.60
C LEU A 57 -20.48 2.33 -9.55
N ASP A 58 -20.11 1.47 -10.50
CA ASP A 58 -19.03 1.71 -11.45
C ASP A 58 -17.71 2.07 -10.73
N LEU A 59 -17.33 1.23 -9.75
CA LEU A 59 -16.13 1.35 -8.94
C LEU A 59 -15.25 0.10 -9.04
N THR A 60 -13.95 0.29 -8.84
CA THR A 60 -12.95 -0.78 -8.74
C THR A 60 -12.24 -0.75 -7.38
N LEU A 61 -11.74 -1.90 -6.92
CA LEU A 61 -10.93 -2.01 -5.69
C LEU A 61 -9.48 -2.32 -6.05
N THR A 62 -8.55 -1.52 -5.54
CA THR A 62 -7.10 -1.79 -5.59
C THR A 62 -6.58 -2.06 -4.19
N LEU A 63 -5.57 -2.93 -4.07
CA LEU A 63 -4.86 -3.21 -2.83
C LEU A 63 -3.43 -2.70 -2.99
N GLU A 64 -3.02 -1.80 -2.13
CA GLU A 64 -1.70 -1.20 -2.15
C GLU A 64 -0.95 -1.56 -0.85
N PRO A 65 0.37 -1.84 -0.93
CA PRO A 65 1.17 -1.98 0.27
C PRO A 65 1.05 -0.72 1.12
N LYS A 66 0.64 -0.88 2.39
CA LYS A 66 0.74 0.20 3.35
C LYS A 66 2.23 0.48 3.48
N ALA A 67 2.70 1.60 2.94
CA ALA A 67 4.12 1.95 2.93
C ALA A 67 4.71 1.61 4.31
N SER A 68 5.55 0.57 4.35
CA SER A 68 6.63 0.57 5.32
C SER A 68 7.33 1.88 5.03
N GLN A 69 7.58 2.70 6.04
CA GLN A 69 8.62 3.72 5.89
C GLN A 69 9.82 2.94 5.34
N MET A 70 10.09 3.08 4.05
CA MET A 70 11.36 2.68 3.50
C MET A 70 12.27 3.61 4.29
N VAL A 71 12.91 3.04 5.32
CA VAL A 71 14.07 3.64 5.92
C VAL A 71 14.92 3.95 4.70
N ASP A 72 15.11 5.24 4.44
CA ASP A 72 15.96 5.73 3.38
C ASP A 72 17.37 5.24 3.74
N GLU A 73 17.66 3.99 3.42
CA GLU A 73 19.01 3.45 3.35
C GLU A 73 19.64 4.01 2.07
N SER A 74 19.67 5.34 1.96
CA SER A 74 20.89 6.00 1.52
C SER A 74 21.94 5.69 2.58
N VAL A 75 22.45 4.45 2.54
CA VAL A 75 23.74 4.10 3.09
C VAL A 75 24.71 5.09 2.46
N ASN A 76 25.09 6.09 3.25
CA ASN A 76 26.04 7.09 2.84
C ASN A 76 27.40 6.39 2.73
N LEU A 77 27.71 5.87 1.54
CA LEU A 77 29.01 5.26 1.23
C LEU A 77 30.17 6.27 1.31
N ASP A 78 29.91 7.57 1.47
CA ASP A 78 30.97 8.57 1.63
C ASP A 78 31.50 8.66 3.07
N ARG A 79 31.00 7.85 4.03
CA ARG A 79 31.57 7.79 5.39
C ARG A 79 32.85 6.96 5.53
N TYR A 80 33.35 6.34 4.45
CA TYR A 80 34.59 5.55 4.47
C TYR A 80 35.67 6.11 3.54
N LYS A 81 35.67 7.42 3.27
CA LYS A 81 36.73 8.04 2.44
C LYS A 81 37.85 8.74 3.23
N ASP A 82 37.71 8.92 4.53
CA ASP A 82 38.61 9.81 5.28
C ASP A 82 39.26 9.23 6.56
N ASP A 83 39.21 7.92 6.81
CA ASP A 83 40.06 7.32 7.85
C ASP A 83 40.56 5.94 7.39
N ASP A 84 41.89 5.79 7.41
CA ASP A 84 42.66 4.56 7.27
C ASP A 84 42.77 3.94 5.87
N ASN A 85 43.51 4.63 5.00
CA ASN A 85 44.17 4.00 3.85
C ASN A 85 45.34 3.08 4.26
N ASP A 86 45.58 2.91 5.56
CA ASP A 86 46.69 2.15 6.14
C ASP A 86 46.33 0.67 6.41
N ASP A 87 45.04 0.30 6.38
CA ASP A 87 44.57 -1.08 6.68
C ASP A 87 44.45 -1.97 5.42
N LEU A 88 44.60 -1.42 4.21
CA LEU A 88 44.51 -2.19 2.96
C LEU A 88 45.77 -3.04 2.67
N ASP A 89 46.92 -2.66 3.22
CA ASP A 89 48.17 -3.43 3.10
C ASP A 89 48.12 -4.76 3.87
N PHE A 90 47.32 -4.83 4.94
CA PHE A 90 47.18 -6.04 5.77
C PHE A 90 46.39 -7.16 5.07
N TRP A 91 45.42 -6.82 4.21
CA TRP A 91 44.52 -7.81 3.58
C TRP A 91 44.95 -8.24 2.18
N LEU A 92 45.75 -7.42 1.47
CA LEU A 92 46.22 -7.74 0.11
C LEU A 92 47.56 -8.49 0.06
N GLY A 93 48.21 -8.73 1.22
CA GLY A 93 49.35 -9.63 1.30
C GLY A 93 50.51 -9.26 0.36
N THR A 94 50.64 -7.99 0.00
CA THR A 94 51.78 -7.50 -0.77
C THR A 94 52.96 -7.33 0.18
N GLU A 95 53.62 -8.44 0.51
CA GLU A 95 54.98 -8.42 1.03
C GLU A 95 55.86 -7.66 0.02
N HIS A 96 56.25 -6.43 0.36
CA HIS A 96 57.42 -5.81 -0.25
C HIS A 96 58.62 -6.65 0.16
N SER A 97 59.09 -7.47 -0.77
CA SER A 97 60.34 -8.19 -0.65
C SER A 97 61.45 -7.15 -0.62
N ASP A 98 62.01 -6.91 0.56
CA ASP A 98 63.29 -6.21 0.70
C ASP A 98 64.39 -7.10 0.13
N ASP A 99 64.55 -7.06 -1.19
CA ASP A 99 65.77 -7.46 -1.87
C ASP A 99 66.78 -6.31 -1.71
N GLN A 100 67.50 -6.29 -0.58
CA GLN A 100 68.75 -5.54 -0.48
C GLN A 100 69.92 -6.51 -0.36
N ASN A 101 70.42 -6.86 -1.54
CA ASN A 101 71.75 -7.38 -1.80
C ASN A 101 72.81 -6.30 -1.51
N GLN A 102 73.52 -6.38 -0.38
CA GLN A 102 74.98 -6.18 -0.29
C GLN A 102 75.55 -6.52 1.09
#